data_AF-I2Q8I7-F1
#
_entry.id   AF-I2Q8I7-F1
#
_cell.length_a   1.000
_cell.length_b   1.000
_cell.length_c   1.000
_cell.angle_alpha   90.00
_cell.angle_beta   90.00
_cell.angle_gamma   90.00
#
_symmetry.space_group_name_H-M   'P 1'
#
loop_
_entity.id
_entity.type
_entity.pdbx_description
1 polymer ?
#
loop_
_entity_poly.entity_id
_entity_poly.type
_entity_poly.pdbx_seq_one_letter_code
_entity_poly.pdbx_strand_id
1 'polypeptide(L)' 'MTVWIYDQGEDLKVFANEEAARAWIDENDPEGVAFEYGVIGPPA' A
#
# COMPACT_ATOMS: atom_id res chain seq x y z
N MET A 1 11.66 3.47 6.59
CA MET A 1 11.20 2.30 5.80
C MET A 1 9.95 2.75 5.07
N THR A 2 9.75 2.35 3.81
CA THR A 2 8.62 2.82 3.02
C THR A 2 7.72 1.64 2.70
N VAL A 3 6.41 1.82 2.85
CA VAL A 3 5.39 0.83 2.52
C VAL A 3 4.35 1.46 1.62
N TRP A 4 3.56 0.64 0.96
CA TRP A 4 2.47 1.07 0.08
C TRP A 4 1.16 0.67 0.70
N ILE A 5 0.21 1.59 0.79
CA ILE A 5 -1.05 1.38 1.47
C ILE A 5 -2.19 1.55 0.47
N TYR A 6 -3.09 0.58 0.44
CA TYR A 6 -4.35 0.61 -0.28
C TYR A 6 -5.49 0.65 0.73
N ASP A 7 -6.33 1.69 0.67
CA ASP A 7 -7.45 1.92 1.58
C ASP A 7 -8.78 1.70 0.85
N GLN A 8 -9.59 0.78 1.35
CA GLN A 8 -10.96 0.53 0.86
C GLN A 8 -12.03 0.98 1.87
N GLY A 9 -11.66 1.91 2.77
CA GLY A 9 -12.52 2.45 3.81
C GLY A 9 -12.68 1.53 5.02
N GLU A 10 -13.09 0.28 4.81
CA GLU A 10 -13.26 -0.71 5.90
C GLU A 10 -12.01 -1.60 6.08
N ASP A 11 -11.28 -1.81 4.99
CA ASP A 11 -10.09 -2.66 4.93
C ASP A 11 -8.87 -1.90 4.40
N LEU A 12 -7.74 -2.08 5.08
CA LEU A 12 -6.44 -1.55 4.69
C LEU A 12 -5.50 -2.68 4.29
N LYS A 13 -4.93 -2.58 3.09
CA LYS A 13 -3.89 -3.49 2.59
C LYS A 13 -2.56 -2.77 2.56
N VAL A 14 -1.54 -3.39 3.17
CA VAL A 14 -0.18 -2.86 3.21
C VAL A 14 0.73 -3.76 2.39
N PHE A 15 1.50 -3.15 1.50
CA PHE A 15 2.46 -3.79 0.61
C PHE A 15 3.87 -3.29 0.90
N ALA A 16 4.85 -4.15 0.69
CA ALA A 16 6.25 -3.83 0.95
C ALA A 16 6.85 -2.88 -0.10
N ASN A 17 6.30 -2.83 -1.31
CA ASN A 17 6.80 -2.03 -2.43
C ASN A 17 5.66 -1.68 -3.41
N GLU A 18 5.93 -0.72 -4.30
CA GLU A 18 4.96 -0.22 -5.28
C GLU A 18 4.50 -1.31 -6.24
N GLU A 19 5.45 -2.11 -6.75
CA GLU A 19 5.18 -3.14 -7.77
C GLU A 19 4.19 -4.20 -7.25
N ALA A 20 4.35 -4.63 -5.99
CA ALA A 20 3.43 -5.56 -5.36
C ALA A 20 2.04 -4.95 -5.16
N ALA A 21 1.96 -3.66 -4.83
CA ALA A 21 0.69 -2.96 -4.71
C ALA A 21 -0.01 -2.86 -6.07
N ARG A 22 0.71 -2.42 -7.12
CA ARG A 22 0.18 -2.28 -8.48
C ARG A 22 -0.27 -3.60 -9.07
N ALA A 23 0.55 -4.65 -9.00
CA ALA A 23 0.18 -5.96 -9.51
C ALA A 23 -1.10 -6.49 -8.85
N TRP A 24 -1.21 -6.32 -7.53
CA TRP A 24 -2.44 -6.72 -6.83
C TRP A 24 -3.64 -5.87 -7.24
N ILE A 25 -3.50 -4.55 -7.37
CA ILE A 25 -4.57 -3.64 -7.80
C ILE A 25 -5.05 -3.99 -9.22
N ASP A 26 -4.15 -4.14 -10.19
CA ASP A 26 -4.49 -4.52 -11.57
C ASP A 26 -5.35 -5.80 -11.64
N GLU A 27 -5.08 -6.77 -10.77
CA GLU A 27 -5.80 -8.05 -10.73
C GLU A 27 -7.11 -8.01 -9.93
N ASN A 28 -7.19 -7.18 -8.88
CA ASN A 28 -8.28 -7.27 -7.89
C ASN A 28 -9.23 -6.07 -7.94
N ASP A 29 -8.70 -4.88 -8.16
CA ASP A 29 -9.47 -3.65 -8.20
C ASP A 29 -8.75 -2.64 -9.11
N PRO A 30 -8.93 -2.71 -10.43
CA PRO A 30 -8.19 -1.88 -11.39
C PRO A 30 -8.52 -0.38 -11.29
N GLU A 31 -9.55 0.00 -10.54
CA GLU A 31 -9.87 1.39 -10.20
C GLU A 31 -9.20 1.86 -8.90
N GLY A 32 -8.63 0.92 -8.13
CA GLY A 32 -7.99 1.15 -6.85
C GLY A 32 -6.65 1.85 -6.98
N VAL A 33 -6.25 2.59 -5.94
CA VAL A 33 -5.00 3.34 -5.91
C VAL A 33 -4.29 3.12 -4.59
N ALA A 34 -3.06 2.61 -4.65
CA ALA A 34 -2.17 2.56 -3.50
C ALA A 34 -1.31 3.82 -3.41
N PHE A 35 -1.01 4.24 -2.19
CA PHE A 35 -0.18 5.40 -1.89
C PHE A 35 1.04 5.03 -1.06
N GLU A 36 2.14 5.74 -1.30
CA GLU A 36 3.37 5.57 -0.54
C GLU A 36 3.21 6.12 0.88
N TYR A 37 3.65 5.35 1.87
CA TYR A 37 3.65 5.74 3.27
C TYR A 37 5.03 5.53 3.92
N GLY A 38 5.59 6.63 4.43
CA GLY A 38 6.85 6.65 5.14
C GLY A 38 6.69 6.15 6.59
N VAL A 39 7.21 4.97 6.88
CA VAL A 39 7.31 4.45 8.25
C VAL A 39 8.54 5.06 8.92
N ILE A 40 8.27 5.98 9.84
CA ILE A 40 9.24 6.50 10.80
C ILE A 40 9.36 5.44 11.90
N GLY A 41 10.55 4.85 12.07
CA GLY A 41 10.80 3.88 13.14
C GLY A 41 10.65 4.50 14.53
N PRO A 42 10.52 3.70 15.60
CA PRO A 42 10.52 4.23 16.96
C PRO A 42 11.78 5.08 17.19
N PRO A 43 11.70 6.16 18.01
CA PRO A 43 12.89 6.88 18.41
C PRO A 43 13.86 5.89 19.07
N ALA A 44 15.13 5.96 18.64
CA ALA A 44 16.21 5.12 19.13
C ALA A 44 16.46 5.30 20.63
#